data_AF-E4YRT6-F1
#
_entry.id   AF-E4YRT6-F1
#
_cell.length_a   1.000
_cell.length_b   1.000
_cell.length_c   1.000
_cell.angle_alpha   90.00
_cell.angle_beta   90.00
_cell.angle_gamma   90.00
#
_symmetry.space_group_name_H-M   'P 1'
#
loop_
_entity.id
_entity.type
_entity.pdbx_description
1 polymer ?
#
loop_
_entity_poly.entity_id
_entity_poly.type
_entity_poly.pdbx_seq_one_letter_code
_entity_poly.pdbx_strand_id
1 'polypeptide(L)'
;MKLAAFFLALQQTTVEAKSAKPWRVFHAQKQNSKRTTLTAADNNRILRQQKNAFENDESEDKIVILDWWGGTPTRKRITKHECPETACYVTNDRSYEKEAEGILIDNTRFIQHHGDDHPDLENRNQNQYWIFWAREAASKGVNAGGKIMQGAWDSGFNMTTSYRRDSDIPRPFGSKNEAIRNARYKNGELIEDDETHIENIMKYKNPPNTKYAAWIVS
;
A
#
# COMPACT_ATOMS: atom_id res chain seq x y z
N MET A 1 -61.64 -14.17 -5.85
CA MET A 1 -60.50 -13.29 -5.52
C MET A 1 -59.41 -14.13 -4.89
N LYS A 2 -58.33 -14.43 -5.61
CA LYS A 2 -57.14 -15.10 -5.08
C LYS A 2 -55.98 -14.11 -5.18
N LEU A 3 -55.46 -13.68 -4.03
CA LEU A 3 -54.32 -12.80 -3.93
C LEU A 3 -53.04 -13.59 -4.22
N ALA A 4 -52.25 -13.01 -5.13
CA ALA A 4 -50.95 -13.45 -5.55
C ALA A 4 -49.89 -13.23 -4.47
N ALA A 5 -48.87 -14.09 -4.45
CA ALA A 5 -47.49 -13.67 -4.18
C ALA A 5 -46.55 -14.72 -4.77
N PHE A 6 -45.93 -14.33 -5.87
CA PHE A 6 -44.82 -15.00 -6.53
C PHE A 6 -43.68 -15.25 -5.52
N PHE A 7 -43.50 -16.50 -5.10
CA PHE A 7 -42.24 -16.99 -4.54
C PHE A 7 -41.34 -17.44 -5.70
N LEU A 8 -40.72 -16.48 -6.38
CA LEU A 8 -39.68 -16.76 -7.37
C LEU A 8 -38.83 -15.51 -7.56
N ALA A 9 -37.76 -15.40 -6.77
CA ALA A 9 -36.46 -14.82 -7.14
C ALA A 9 -35.70 -14.47 -5.87
N LEU A 10 -34.70 -15.28 -5.52
CA LEU A 10 -33.39 -14.85 -4.99
C LEU A 10 -32.55 -16.11 -4.67
N GLN A 11 -32.47 -17.04 -5.62
CA GLN A 11 -31.22 -17.78 -5.75
C GLN A 11 -30.21 -16.78 -6.30
N GLN A 12 -29.28 -16.36 -5.45
CA GLN A 12 -28.09 -15.62 -5.83
C GLN A 12 -27.31 -16.44 -6.86
N THR A 13 -27.63 -16.25 -8.13
CA THR A 13 -26.68 -16.54 -9.19
C THR A 13 -25.61 -15.46 -9.08
N THR A 14 -24.45 -15.85 -8.56
CA THR A 14 -23.20 -15.11 -8.68
C THR A 14 -22.82 -15.05 -10.16
N VAL A 15 -23.49 -14.18 -10.91
CA VAL A 15 -22.97 -13.73 -12.19
C VAL A 15 -21.84 -12.77 -11.84
N GLU A 16 -20.61 -13.30 -11.77
CA GLU A 16 -19.41 -12.52 -12.02
C GLU A 16 -19.60 -11.82 -13.37
N ALA A 17 -20.09 -10.59 -13.35
CA ALA A 17 -20.07 -9.73 -14.52
C ALA A 17 -18.61 -9.36 -14.81
N LYS A 18 -17.86 -10.29 -15.42
CA LYS A 18 -16.55 -10.01 -16.01
C LYS A 18 -16.75 -8.89 -17.01
N SER A 19 -16.25 -7.71 -16.67
CA SER A 19 -16.51 -6.49 -17.45
C SER A 19 -16.14 -6.69 -18.93
N ALA A 20 -17.04 -6.33 -19.84
CA ALA A 20 -16.93 -6.56 -21.29
C ALA A 20 -15.81 -5.78 -22.02
N LYS A 21 -14.99 -4.98 -21.32
CA LYS A 21 -13.97 -4.14 -21.96
C LYS A 21 -12.67 -4.94 -22.16
N PRO A 22 -12.19 -5.14 -23.40
CA PRO A 22 -11.00 -5.96 -23.68
C PRO A 22 -9.74 -5.53 -22.90
N TRP A 23 -9.55 -4.22 -22.70
CA TRP A 23 -8.41 -3.72 -21.93
C TRP A 23 -8.45 -4.12 -20.45
N ARG A 24 -9.64 -4.26 -19.83
CA ARG A 24 -9.75 -4.71 -18.42
C ARG A 24 -9.41 -6.19 -18.28
N VAL A 25 -9.82 -7.01 -19.26
CA VAL A 25 -9.45 -8.42 -19.33
C VAL A 25 -7.95 -8.57 -19.49
N PHE A 26 -7.34 -7.81 -20.41
CA PHE A 26 -5.89 -7.79 -20.61
C PHE A 26 -5.14 -7.33 -19.36
N HIS A 27 -5.59 -6.26 -18.70
CA HIS A 27 -4.99 -5.80 -17.45
C HIS A 27 -5.11 -6.84 -16.32
N ALA A 28 -6.26 -7.51 -16.19
CA ALA A 28 -6.45 -8.58 -15.21
C ALA A 28 -5.53 -9.78 -15.51
N GLN A 29 -5.40 -10.20 -16.77
CA GLN A 29 -4.47 -11.26 -17.19
C GLN A 29 -3.00 -10.87 -16.95
N LYS A 30 -2.63 -9.61 -17.23
CA LYS A 30 -1.29 -9.07 -16.96
C LYS A 30 -1.00 -8.98 -15.45
N GLN A 31 -1.98 -8.59 -14.63
CA GLN A 31 -1.84 -8.61 -13.18
C GLN A 31 -1.72 -10.05 -12.64
N ASN A 32 -2.52 -10.98 -13.16
CA ASN A 32 -2.47 -12.39 -12.75
C ASN A 32 -1.17 -13.08 -13.17
N SER A 33 -0.62 -12.76 -14.35
CA SER A 33 0.68 -13.30 -14.81
C SER A 33 1.87 -12.69 -14.09
N LYS A 34 1.77 -11.45 -13.59
CA LYS A 34 2.75 -10.83 -12.68
C LYS A 34 2.65 -11.35 -11.25
N ARG A 35 1.58 -12.06 -10.91
CA ARG A 35 1.35 -12.64 -9.59
C ARG A 35 2.14 -13.95 -9.51
N THR A 36 3.47 -13.85 -9.46
CA THR A 36 4.30 -14.92 -8.91
C THR A 36 3.90 -15.08 -7.45
N THR A 37 2.92 -15.94 -7.19
CA THR A 37 2.50 -16.24 -5.82
C THR A 37 3.63 -17.03 -5.17
N LEU A 38 4.40 -16.34 -4.32
CA LEU A 38 5.23 -17.00 -3.32
C LEU A 38 4.36 -18.04 -2.61
N THR A 39 4.87 -19.27 -2.49
CA THR A 39 4.14 -20.32 -1.77
C THR A 39 4.04 -19.95 -0.29
N ALA A 40 3.13 -20.58 0.44
CA ALA A 40 3.06 -20.40 1.90
C ALA A 40 4.41 -20.73 2.58
N ALA A 41 5.13 -21.75 2.06
CA ALA A 41 6.46 -22.11 2.52
C ALA A 41 7.51 -21.02 2.25
N ASP A 42 7.48 -20.40 1.06
CA ASP A 42 8.37 -19.28 0.73
C ASP A 42 8.11 -18.08 1.64
N ASN A 43 6.84 -17.74 1.88
CA ASN A 43 6.48 -16.68 2.80
C ASN A 43 7.02 -16.97 4.20
N ASN A 44 6.75 -18.16 4.77
CA ASN A 44 7.26 -18.54 6.09
C ASN A 44 8.80 -18.48 6.18
N ARG A 45 9.51 -18.90 5.12
CA ARG A 45 10.97 -18.77 5.05
C ARG A 45 11.41 -17.32 5.10
N ILE A 46 10.78 -16.44 4.32
CA ILE A 46 11.08 -14.99 4.30
C ILE A 46 10.82 -14.38 5.68
N LEU A 47 9.70 -14.73 6.33
CA LEU A 47 9.37 -14.21 7.66
C LEU A 47 10.40 -14.64 8.70
N ARG A 48 10.85 -15.90 8.65
CA ARG A 48 11.91 -16.38 9.53
C ARG A 48 13.23 -15.66 9.28
N GLN A 49 13.60 -15.44 8.01
CA GLN A 49 14.81 -14.69 7.66
C GLN A 49 14.76 -13.26 8.17
N GLN A 50 13.62 -12.58 8.01
CA GLN A 50 13.38 -11.22 8.50
C GLN A 50 13.48 -11.15 10.03
N LYS A 51 12.84 -12.09 10.73
CA LYS A 51 12.91 -12.20 12.19
C LYS A 51 14.35 -12.39 12.66
N ASN A 52 15.07 -13.37 12.11
CA ASN A 52 16.45 -13.63 12.47
C ASN A 52 17.35 -12.42 12.15
N ALA A 53 17.12 -11.72 11.04
CA ALA A 53 17.89 -10.53 10.68
C ALA A 53 17.60 -9.32 11.58
N PHE A 54 16.45 -9.27 12.24
CA PHE A 54 16.14 -8.24 13.23
C PHE A 54 16.77 -8.58 14.59
N GLU A 55 16.66 -9.85 15.02
CA GLU A 55 17.18 -10.34 16.30
C GLU A 55 18.71 -10.36 16.34
N ASN A 56 19.37 -10.69 15.23
CA ASN A 56 20.83 -10.73 15.13
C ASN A 56 21.46 -9.38 14.75
N ASP A 57 20.69 -8.33 14.49
CA ASP A 57 21.27 -7.01 14.25
C ASP A 57 21.72 -6.43 15.60
N GLU A 58 22.99 -6.07 15.76
CA GLU A 58 23.55 -5.54 17.00
C GLU A 58 23.65 -4.01 17.00
N SER A 59 23.05 -3.33 16.02
CA SER A 59 23.02 -1.87 15.97
C SER A 59 22.38 -1.31 17.26
N GLU A 60 23.06 -0.38 17.92
CA GLU A 60 22.55 0.29 19.13
C GLU A 60 21.36 1.21 18.77
N ASP A 61 21.40 1.84 17.60
CA ASP A 61 20.34 2.70 17.08
C ASP A 61 19.47 1.93 16.06
N LYS A 62 18.46 1.21 16.56
CA LYS A 62 17.41 0.63 15.71
C LYS A 62 16.18 1.53 15.72
N ILE A 63 15.60 1.74 14.54
CA ILE A 63 14.29 2.40 14.42
C ILE A 63 13.30 1.37 13.91
N VAL A 64 12.21 1.19 14.65
CA VAL A 64 11.11 0.29 14.36
C VAL A 64 9.85 1.11 14.13
N ILE A 65 9.29 0.97 12.93
CA ILE A 65 7.99 1.52 12.56
C ILE A 65 6.97 0.39 12.56
N LEU A 66 5.92 0.54 13.36
CA LEU A 66 4.79 -0.39 13.44
C LEU A 66 3.68 0.02 12.44
N ASP A 67 3.52 -0.72 11.35
CA ASP A 67 2.36 -0.66 10.45
C ASP A 67 1.18 -1.44 11.06
N TRP A 68 0.29 -0.72 11.74
CA TRP A 68 -0.73 -1.31 12.62
C TRP A 68 -1.70 -2.27 11.93
N TRP A 69 -2.06 -1.97 10.68
CA TRP A 69 -2.89 -2.82 9.81
C TRP A 69 -2.10 -3.37 8.61
N GLY A 70 -0.78 -3.45 8.74
CA GLY A 70 0.08 -4.07 7.74
C GLY A 70 -0.37 -5.51 7.47
N GLY A 71 -0.36 -5.91 6.20
CA GLY A 71 -0.88 -7.21 5.76
C GLY A 71 -0.07 -8.41 6.26
N THR A 72 0.84 -8.92 5.43
CA THR A 72 1.65 -10.09 5.80
C THR A 72 2.54 -9.74 7.00
N PRO A 73 2.56 -10.56 8.07
CA PRO A 73 3.44 -10.38 9.22
C PRO A 73 4.88 -10.20 8.75
N THR A 74 5.54 -9.06 8.97
CA THR A 74 6.90 -8.83 8.49
C THR A 74 7.76 -8.16 9.56
N ARG A 75 9.07 -8.38 9.49
CA ARG A 75 10.09 -7.58 10.19
C ARG A 75 11.09 -7.11 9.14
N LYS A 76 10.58 -6.33 8.19
CA LYS A 76 11.30 -5.99 6.98
C LYS A 76 12.29 -4.88 7.29
N ARG A 77 13.57 -5.16 7.13
CA ARG A 77 14.60 -4.13 7.12
C ARG A 77 14.39 -3.21 5.91
N ILE A 78 14.32 -1.90 6.14
CA ILE A 78 14.36 -0.90 5.08
C ILE A 78 15.75 -0.98 4.43
N THR A 79 15.83 -0.81 3.11
CA THR A 79 17.11 -1.04 2.43
C THR A 79 18.18 -0.08 2.93
N LYS A 80 19.45 -0.52 2.96
CA LYS A 80 20.57 0.33 3.38
C LYS A 80 20.71 1.60 2.55
N HIS A 81 20.22 1.62 1.31
CA HIS A 81 20.19 2.84 0.51
C HIS A 81 19.16 3.84 1.05
N GLU A 82 18.02 3.36 1.51
CA GLU A 82 16.92 4.20 2.00
C GLU A 82 17.11 4.63 3.47
N CYS A 83 17.81 3.83 4.26
CA CYS A 83 18.20 4.14 5.63
C CYS A 83 19.65 3.63 5.88
N PRO A 84 20.67 4.44 5.53
CA PRO A 84 22.08 4.00 5.56
C PRO A 84 22.73 4.08 6.93
N GLU A 85 22.41 5.11 7.71
CA GLU A 85 23.07 5.43 8.97
C GLU A 85 22.51 4.64 10.16
N THR A 86 21.25 4.22 10.06
CA THR A 86 20.50 3.62 11.16
C THR A 86 19.88 2.30 10.70
N ALA A 87 19.68 1.36 11.62
CA ALA A 87 19.01 0.11 11.29
C ALA A 87 17.48 0.31 11.34
N CYS A 88 16.89 0.69 10.22
CA CYS A 88 15.44 0.90 10.11
C CYS A 88 14.67 -0.40 9.78
N TYR A 89 13.58 -0.64 10.49
CA TYR A 89 12.70 -1.78 10.30
C TYR A 89 11.23 -1.35 10.26
N VAL A 90 10.45 -2.06 9.44
CA VAL A 90 9.00 -2.00 9.46
C VAL A 90 8.45 -3.33 9.92
N THR A 91 7.54 -3.29 10.88
CA THR A 91 6.84 -4.46 11.42
C THR A 91 5.34 -4.20 11.49
N ASN A 92 4.55 -5.25 11.54
CA ASN A 92 3.12 -5.21 11.88
C ASN A 92 2.81 -6.12 13.09
N ASP A 93 3.86 -6.54 13.80
CA ASP A 93 3.76 -7.26 15.06
C ASP A 93 3.38 -6.28 16.18
N ARG A 94 2.12 -6.31 16.60
CA ARG A 94 1.57 -5.38 17.60
C ARG A 94 2.16 -5.51 18.99
N SER A 95 2.95 -6.56 19.27
CA SER A 95 3.72 -6.62 20.52
C SER A 95 4.72 -5.47 20.65
N TYR A 96 5.12 -4.86 19.54
CA TYR A 96 5.99 -3.68 19.51
C TYR A 96 5.25 -2.35 19.73
N GLU A 97 3.95 -2.34 20.04
CA GLU A 97 3.20 -1.09 20.22
C GLU A 97 3.87 -0.14 21.22
N LYS A 98 4.44 -0.64 22.31
CA LYS A 98 5.12 0.18 23.32
C LYS A 98 6.63 0.32 23.10
N GLU A 99 7.19 -0.35 22.10
CA GLU A 99 8.63 -0.36 21.83
C GLU A 99 8.98 0.39 20.54
N ALA A 100 8.07 0.45 19.58
CA ALA A 100 8.29 1.12 18.30
C ALA A 100 8.45 2.63 18.48
N GLU A 101 9.39 3.23 17.76
CA GLU A 101 9.60 4.68 17.70
C GLU A 101 8.45 5.37 16.96
N GLY A 102 7.78 4.67 16.05
CA GLY A 102 6.62 5.20 15.34
C GLY A 102 5.54 4.15 15.02
N ILE A 103 4.28 4.57 15.04
CA ILE A 103 3.14 3.77 14.59
C ILE A 103 2.51 4.43 13.37
N LEU A 104 2.45 3.68 12.27
CA LEU A 104 1.80 4.06 11.04
C LEU A 104 0.32 3.65 11.07
N ILE A 105 -0.56 4.64 10.96
CA ILE A 105 -2.01 4.49 11.10
C ILE A 105 -2.70 4.84 9.79
N ASP A 106 -3.22 3.81 9.14
CA ASP A 106 -3.99 3.93 7.90
C ASP A 106 -5.43 4.39 8.18
N ASN A 107 -5.75 5.59 7.71
CA ASN A 107 -7.07 6.19 7.91
C ASN A 107 -8.21 5.35 7.30
N THR A 108 -7.94 4.67 6.19
CA THR A 108 -8.95 3.87 5.49
C THR A 108 -9.24 2.60 6.28
N ARG A 109 -8.22 2.01 6.89
CA ARG A 109 -8.37 0.84 7.77
C ARG A 109 -9.08 1.20 9.06
N PHE A 110 -8.69 2.31 9.68
CA PHE A 110 -9.39 2.83 10.85
C PHE A 110 -10.91 2.99 10.61
N ILE A 111 -11.29 3.57 9.46
CA ILE A 111 -12.70 3.71 9.07
C ILE A 111 -13.35 2.33 8.79
N GLN A 112 -12.65 1.40 8.12
CA GLN A 112 -13.15 0.04 7.86
C GLN A 112 -13.41 -0.74 9.15
N HIS A 113 -12.62 -0.49 10.18
CA HIS A 113 -12.79 -1.05 11.52
C HIS A 113 -13.73 -0.20 12.40
N HIS A 114 -14.44 0.78 11.84
CA HIS A 114 -15.41 1.62 12.55
C HIS A 114 -14.84 2.40 13.74
N GLY A 115 -13.53 2.67 13.72
CA GLY A 115 -12.85 3.29 14.84
C GLY A 115 -12.41 2.32 15.94
N ASP A 116 -12.68 1.01 15.79
CA ASP A 116 -12.15 -0.05 16.64
C ASP A 116 -10.78 -0.53 16.12
N ASP A 117 -10.16 -1.46 16.85
CA ASP A 117 -8.90 -2.11 16.46
C ASP A 117 -7.77 -1.10 16.19
N HIS A 118 -7.51 -0.22 17.15
CA HIS A 118 -6.49 0.82 17.09
C HIS A 118 -5.48 0.69 18.25
N PRO A 119 -4.28 1.30 18.17
CA PRO A 119 -3.34 1.29 19.29
C PRO A 119 -3.92 1.98 20.52
N ASP A 120 -3.44 1.61 21.71
CA ASP A 120 -3.96 2.14 22.96
C ASP A 120 -3.75 3.66 23.05
N LEU A 121 -4.88 4.38 23.15
CA LEU A 121 -4.92 5.83 23.22
C LEU A 121 -4.63 6.37 24.62
N GLU A 122 -4.94 5.62 25.66
CA GLU A 122 -4.83 6.07 27.04
C GLU A 122 -3.40 5.92 27.54
N ASN A 123 -2.74 4.81 27.19
CA ASN A 123 -1.37 4.53 27.63
C ASN A 123 -0.36 4.69 26.49
N ARG A 124 -0.53 5.73 25.67
CA ARG A 124 0.39 6.03 24.58
C ARG A 124 1.74 6.54 25.12
N ASN A 125 2.83 6.03 24.55
CA ASN A 125 4.17 6.57 24.81
C ASN A 125 4.30 8.01 24.29
N GLN A 126 4.70 8.95 25.16
CA GLN A 126 4.85 10.35 24.78
C GLN A 126 5.94 10.60 23.73
N ASN A 127 6.98 9.76 23.72
CA ASN A 127 8.11 9.89 22.79
C ASN A 127 7.91 9.10 21.48
N GLN A 128 6.73 8.52 21.25
CA GLN A 128 6.43 7.73 20.06
C GLN A 128 5.67 8.56 19.03
N TYR A 129 6.13 8.53 17.78
CA TYR A 129 5.44 9.20 16.68
C TYR A 129 4.21 8.40 16.23
N TRP A 130 3.05 9.02 16.26
CA TRP A 130 1.86 8.48 15.60
C TRP A 130 1.70 9.16 14.26
N ILE A 131 1.83 8.37 13.20
CA ILE A 131 1.94 8.82 11.83
C ILE A 131 0.59 8.59 11.14
N PHE A 132 -0.13 9.66 10.86
CA PHE A 132 -1.39 9.60 10.14
C PHE A 132 -1.17 9.37 8.66
N TRP A 133 -1.70 8.26 8.14
CA TRP A 133 -1.62 7.91 6.73
C TRP A 133 -2.97 8.05 6.03
N ALA A 134 -3.14 9.15 5.31
CA ALA A 134 -4.27 9.33 4.41
C ALA A 134 -4.01 8.64 3.07
N ARG A 135 -4.68 7.51 2.80
CA ARG A 135 -4.55 6.82 1.49
C ARG A 135 -5.26 7.53 0.35
N GLU A 136 -6.28 8.31 0.69
CA GLU A 136 -7.14 8.99 -0.25
C GLU A 136 -7.01 10.51 -0.09
N ALA A 137 -7.47 11.25 -1.09
CA ALA A 137 -7.50 12.70 -1.00
C ALA A 137 -8.36 13.16 0.19
N ALA A 138 -7.91 14.18 0.91
CA ALA A 138 -8.67 14.74 2.04
C ALA A 138 -10.08 15.24 1.63
N SER A 139 -10.25 15.62 0.37
CA SER A 139 -11.57 15.98 -0.19
C SER A 139 -12.52 14.78 -0.36
N LYS A 140 -11.99 13.56 -0.44
CA LYS A 140 -12.78 12.34 -0.57
C LYS A 140 -13.29 11.91 0.81
N GLY A 141 -14.59 12.02 1.02
CA GLY A 141 -15.21 11.55 2.27
C GLY A 141 -15.00 12.48 3.47
N VAL A 142 -14.85 13.79 3.24
CA VAL A 142 -14.66 14.83 4.28
C VAL A 142 -15.67 14.70 5.44
N ASN A 143 -16.93 14.37 5.14
CA ASN A 143 -17.98 14.23 6.13
C ASN A 143 -17.92 12.92 6.93
N ALA A 144 -17.27 11.87 6.40
CA ALA A 144 -17.16 10.58 7.04
C ALA A 144 -15.94 10.53 7.97
N GLY A 145 -14.79 11.04 7.51
CA GLY A 145 -13.56 11.08 8.30
C GLY A 145 -13.71 11.90 9.59
N GLY A 146 -14.23 13.12 9.50
CA GLY A 146 -14.39 14.00 10.68
C GLY A 146 -15.39 13.52 11.73
N LYS A 147 -16.27 12.56 11.41
CA LYS A 147 -17.18 11.96 12.39
C LYS A 147 -16.52 10.90 13.25
N ILE A 148 -15.54 10.18 12.70
CA ILE A 148 -14.87 9.05 13.35
C ILE A 148 -13.58 9.52 14.03
N MET A 149 -12.95 10.58 13.48
CA MET A 149 -11.74 11.20 14.04
C MET A 149 -12.12 12.26 15.09
N GLN A 150 -12.52 11.86 16.30
CA GLN A 150 -12.90 12.78 17.37
C GLN A 150 -12.08 12.54 18.66
N GLY A 151 -12.00 13.57 19.51
CA GLY A 151 -11.41 13.48 20.84
C GLY A 151 -9.91 13.17 20.80
N ALA A 152 -9.48 12.24 21.67
CA ALA A 152 -8.07 11.87 21.83
C ALA A 152 -7.41 11.38 20.53
N TRP A 153 -8.22 10.81 19.61
CA TRP A 153 -7.74 10.34 18.32
C TRP A 153 -7.30 11.47 17.40
N ASP A 154 -8.05 12.58 17.35
CA ASP A 154 -7.70 13.74 16.51
C ASP A 154 -6.39 14.40 16.96
N SER A 155 -6.21 14.52 18.28
CA SER A 155 -4.95 14.99 18.89
C SER A 155 -3.83 13.96 18.90
N GLY A 156 -4.11 12.71 18.50
CA GLY A 156 -3.19 11.60 18.64
C GLY A 156 -2.06 11.60 17.61
N PHE A 157 -2.14 12.37 16.54
CA PHE A 157 -1.16 12.31 15.46
C PHE A 157 -0.14 13.44 15.54
N ASN A 158 1.14 13.09 15.37
CA ASN A 158 2.26 14.05 15.41
C ASN A 158 3.00 14.14 14.09
N MET A 159 2.75 13.22 13.16
CA MET A 159 3.30 13.24 11.82
C MET A 159 2.25 12.80 10.81
N THR A 160 2.43 13.20 9.57
CA THR A 160 1.58 12.82 8.45
C THR A 160 2.40 12.17 7.34
N THR A 161 1.81 11.14 6.71
CA THR A 161 2.33 10.59 5.46
C THR A 161 1.23 10.46 4.42
N SER A 162 1.49 10.96 3.22
CA SER A 162 0.56 10.86 2.09
C SER A 162 1.29 11.15 0.78
N TYR A 163 0.57 11.12 -0.34
CA TYR A 163 1.09 11.55 -1.63
C TYR A 163 1.32 13.06 -1.73
N ARG A 164 0.82 13.85 -0.78
CA ARG A 164 0.98 15.31 -0.79
C ARG A 164 2.42 15.69 -0.46
N ARG A 165 2.90 16.74 -1.12
CA ARG A 165 4.27 17.26 -0.93
C ARG A 165 4.47 17.99 0.40
N ASP A 166 3.38 18.38 1.05
CA ASP A 166 3.36 19.06 2.35
C ASP A 166 3.11 18.09 3.52
N SER A 167 3.16 16.77 3.29
CA SER A 167 3.23 15.79 4.38
C SER A 167 4.64 15.76 4.97
N ASP A 168 4.74 15.48 6.27
CA ASP A 168 6.03 15.33 6.98
C ASP A 168 6.89 14.23 6.35
N ILE A 169 6.24 13.13 5.94
CA ILE A 169 6.85 12.01 5.21
C ILE A 169 6.11 11.83 3.88
N PRO A 170 6.56 12.46 2.79
CA PRO A 170 5.95 12.28 1.47
C PRO A 170 6.10 10.85 0.97
N ARG A 171 4.96 10.21 0.67
CA ARG A 171 4.86 8.87 0.08
C ARG A 171 4.19 8.96 -1.29
N PRO A 172 4.95 9.28 -2.35
CA PRO A 172 4.39 9.32 -3.69
C PRO A 172 3.91 7.91 -4.10
N PHE A 173 2.87 7.84 -4.94
CA PHE A 173 2.37 6.56 -5.49
C PHE A 173 3.36 5.86 -6.45
N GLY A 174 4.52 6.46 -6.66
CA GLY A 174 5.62 6.01 -7.49
C GLY A 174 6.47 7.20 -7.90
N SER A 175 7.63 6.95 -8.48
CA SER A 175 8.43 7.98 -9.15
C SER A 175 8.66 7.61 -10.61
N LYS A 176 8.96 8.61 -11.46
CA LYS A 176 9.40 8.36 -12.84
C LYS A 176 10.57 7.38 -12.89
N ASN A 177 11.51 7.50 -11.95
CA ASN A 177 12.69 6.63 -11.85
C ASN A 177 12.29 5.19 -11.50
N GLU A 178 11.34 5.02 -10.58
CA GLU A 178 10.82 3.71 -10.23
C GLU A 178 10.04 3.06 -11.38
N ALA A 179 9.25 3.84 -12.12
CA ALA A 179 8.53 3.35 -13.30
C ALA A 179 9.50 2.88 -14.39
N ILE A 180 10.54 3.67 -14.69
CA ILE A 180 11.60 3.33 -15.64
C ILE A 180 12.33 2.07 -15.16
N ARG A 181 12.74 2.04 -13.89
CA ARG A 181 13.42 0.88 -13.29
C ARG A 181 12.58 -0.39 -13.41
N ASN A 182 11.31 -0.33 -13.04
CA ASN A 182 10.40 -1.49 -13.10
C ASN A 182 10.06 -1.94 -14.52
N ALA A 183 10.14 -1.03 -15.50
CA ALA A 183 9.92 -1.35 -16.90
C ALA A 183 11.16 -2.00 -17.54
N ARG A 184 12.36 -1.53 -17.18
CA ARG A 184 13.61 -1.85 -17.87
C ARG A 184 14.55 -2.77 -17.10
N TYR A 185 14.28 -3.06 -15.82
CA TYR A 185 15.11 -3.92 -14.99
C TYR A 185 14.31 -5.05 -14.35
N LYS A 186 14.93 -6.23 -14.29
CA LYS A 186 14.40 -7.40 -13.57
C LYS A 186 15.52 -7.98 -12.71
N ASN A 187 15.27 -8.10 -11.40
CA ASN A 187 16.26 -8.58 -10.43
C ASN A 187 17.60 -7.80 -10.46
N GLY A 188 17.57 -6.52 -10.81
CA GLY A 188 18.77 -5.67 -10.91
C GLY A 188 19.47 -5.72 -12.26
N GLU A 189 19.10 -6.65 -13.15
CA GLU A 189 19.65 -6.73 -14.51
C GLU A 189 18.79 -5.93 -15.49
N LEU A 190 19.45 -5.20 -16.39
CA LEU A 190 18.79 -4.47 -17.47
C LEU A 190 18.21 -5.48 -18.47
N ILE A 191 16.90 -5.43 -18.70
CA ILE A 191 16.18 -6.30 -19.63
C ILE A 191 15.81 -5.60 -20.95
N GLU A 192 15.87 -4.27 -20.98
CA GLU A 192 15.51 -3.46 -22.15
C GLU A 192 16.33 -2.16 -22.17
N ASP A 193 17.08 -1.94 -23.25
CA ASP A 193 17.83 -0.70 -23.47
C ASP A 193 16.91 0.49 -23.78
N ASP A 194 17.50 1.69 -23.81
CA ASP A 194 16.75 2.94 -23.99
C ASP A 194 16.07 3.06 -25.36
N GLU A 195 16.77 2.66 -26.43
CA GLU A 195 16.26 2.77 -27.80
C GLU A 195 15.08 1.82 -28.00
N THR A 196 15.26 0.57 -27.60
CA THR A 196 14.20 -0.46 -27.65
C THR A 196 12.98 -0.04 -26.82
N HIS A 197 13.20 0.52 -25.62
CA HIS A 197 12.11 0.97 -24.76
C HIS A 197 11.30 2.11 -25.40
N ILE A 198 11.99 3.11 -25.96
CA ILE A 198 11.35 4.23 -26.65
C ILE A 198 10.59 3.74 -27.88
N GLU A 199 11.17 2.87 -28.70
CA GLU A 199 10.48 2.29 -29.85
C GLU A 199 9.20 1.56 -29.44
N ASN A 200 9.24 0.80 -28.34
CA ASN A 200 8.07 0.10 -27.83
C ASN A 200 6.99 1.06 -27.31
N ILE A 201 7.35 2.16 -26.63
CA ILE A 201 6.39 3.21 -26.26
C ILE A 201 5.77 3.83 -27.52
N MET A 202 6.59 4.11 -28.55
CA MET A 202 6.14 4.74 -29.79
C MET A 202 5.17 3.85 -30.58
N LYS A 203 5.29 2.52 -30.51
CA LYS A 203 4.33 1.57 -31.12
C LYS A 203 2.92 1.69 -30.56
N TYR A 204 2.76 2.18 -29.32
CA TYR A 204 1.44 2.41 -28.72
C TYR A 204 0.82 3.75 -29.12
N LYS A 205 1.57 4.64 -29.81
CA LYS A 205 0.99 5.87 -30.32
C LYS A 205 0.01 5.55 -31.43
N ASN A 206 -1.14 6.22 -31.39
CA ASN A 206 -2.09 6.16 -32.48
C ASN A 206 -1.42 6.65 -33.77
N PRO A 207 -1.74 6.05 -34.93
CA PRO A 207 -1.28 6.56 -36.21
C PRO A 207 -1.70 8.04 -36.37
N PRO A 208 -0.91 8.85 -37.09
CA PRO A 208 -1.26 10.24 -37.36
C PRO A 208 -2.71 10.37 -37.86
N ASN A 209 -3.41 11.41 -37.42
CA ASN A 209 -4.77 11.76 -37.85
C ASN A 209 -5.90 10.75 -37.52
N THR A 210 -5.69 9.86 -36.54
CA THR A 210 -6.73 8.90 -36.12
C THR A 210 -7.49 9.33 -34.87
N LYS A 211 -6.86 9.21 -33.69
CA LYS A 211 -7.41 9.59 -32.39
C LYS A 211 -6.40 10.41 -31.62
N TYR A 212 -6.82 11.58 -31.15
CA TYR A 212 -6.03 12.37 -30.22
C TYR A 212 -5.84 11.60 -28.92
N ALA A 213 -4.59 11.30 -28.57
CA ALA A 213 -4.21 10.73 -27.29
C ALA A 213 -3.31 11.72 -26.57
N ALA A 214 -3.71 12.12 -25.36
CA ALA A 214 -2.84 12.85 -24.45
C ALA A 214 -2.03 11.83 -23.64
N TRP A 215 -0.70 11.88 -23.78
CA TRP A 215 0.20 11.12 -22.92
C TRP A 215 0.62 12.05 -21.79
N ILE A 216 0.27 11.71 -20.56
CA ILE A 216 0.78 12.41 -19.38
C ILE A 216 2.17 11.82 -19.10
N VAL A 217 3.19 12.62 -19.36
CA VAL A 217 4.57 12.31 -18.96
C VAL A 217 4.75 12.90 -17.57
N SER A 218 4.98 12.05 -16.56
CA SER A 218 5.34 12.47 -15.19
C SER A 218 6.84 12.37 -14.96
#